data_AF-A0A7J4V1N8-F1
#
_entry.id   AF-A0A7J4V1N8-F1
#
_cell.length_a   1.000
_cell.length_b   1.000
_cell.length_c   1.000
_cell.angle_alpha   90.00
_cell.angle_beta   90.00
_cell.angle_gamma   90.00
#
_symmetry.space_group_name_H-M   'P 1'
#
loop_
_entity.id
_entity.type
_entity.pdbx_description
1 polymer ?
#
loop_
_entity_poly.entity_id
_entity_poly.type
_entity_poly.pdbx_seq_one_letter_code
_entity_poly.pdbx_strand_id
1 'polypeptide(L)'
;MTHVTVIYDSRTGNTEKMALAVAEGARKVKGTEVVLLQVDKAKMSDLTSSDAIIIGSPTYYGNMSGKVKSFIDQTNKVHGKLKGKVGGAFTSSGDTACGAETTLLSILEAMLIHGMVVQGRYDNKHYGPTAVEAPDKKEIESCKELGERVARLATALKG
;
A
#
# COMPACT_ATOMS: atom_id res chain seq x y z
N MET A 1 20.64 0.10 1.28
CA MET A 1 19.52 0.77 0.58
C MET A 1 18.24 0.02 0.93
N THR A 2 17.18 0.73 1.28
CA THR A 2 15.86 0.17 1.62
C THR A 2 15.02 0.12 0.35
N HIS A 3 14.48 -1.03 -0.02
CA HIS A 3 13.66 -1.18 -1.23
C HIS A 3 12.18 -1.18 -0.85
N VAL A 4 11.42 -0.24 -1.42
CA VAL A 4 9.98 -0.11 -1.20
C VAL A 4 9.25 -0.36 -2.51
N THR A 5 8.33 -1.30 -2.52
CA THR A 5 7.47 -1.58 -3.67
C THR A 5 6.06 -1.07 -3.40
N VAL A 6 5.58 -0.19 -4.26
CA VAL A 6 4.20 0.32 -4.26
C VAL A 6 3.47 -0.34 -5.42
N ILE A 7 2.44 -1.12 -5.11
CA ILE A 7 1.60 -1.80 -6.09
C ILE A 7 0.20 -1.22 -6.01
N TYR A 8 -0.43 -0.95 -7.15
CA TYR A 8 -1.79 -0.44 -7.15
C TYR A 8 -2.63 -0.96 -8.32
N ASP A 9 -3.95 -1.01 -8.12
CA ASP A 9 -4.90 -1.04 -9.23
C ASP A 9 -5.59 0.32 -9.36
N SER A 10 -5.99 0.69 -10.58
CA SER A 10 -6.77 1.90 -10.82
C SER A 10 -7.57 1.82 -12.12
N ARG A 11 -8.86 2.16 -12.05
CA ARG A 11 -9.75 2.23 -13.22
C ARG A 11 -9.92 3.65 -13.75
N THR A 12 -10.03 4.62 -12.85
CA THR A 12 -10.33 6.04 -13.15
C THR A 12 -9.14 6.97 -12.90
N GLY A 13 -7.99 6.44 -12.48
CA GLY A 13 -6.79 7.21 -12.15
C GLY A 13 -6.76 7.78 -10.73
N ASN A 14 -7.83 7.65 -9.94
CA ASN A 14 -7.87 8.16 -8.56
C ASN A 14 -6.82 7.48 -7.67
N THR A 15 -6.86 6.15 -7.60
CA THR A 15 -5.88 5.34 -6.87
C THR A 15 -4.46 5.50 -7.44
N GLU A 16 -4.31 5.71 -8.75
CA GLU A 16 -2.99 5.98 -9.36
C GLU A 16 -2.37 7.28 -8.84
N LYS A 17 -3.16 8.37 -8.77
CA LYS A 17 -2.70 9.64 -8.17
C LYS A 17 -2.26 9.46 -6.71
N MET A 18 -3.00 8.67 -5.93
CA MET A 18 -2.61 8.32 -4.57
C MET A 18 -1.30 7.51 -4.55
N ALA A 19 -1.14 6.52 -5.43
CA ALA A 19 0.05 5.68 -5.52
C ALA A 19 1.31 6.48 -5.87
N LEU A 20 1.18 7.46 -6.76
CA LEU A 20 2.25 8.40 -7.10
C LEU A 20 2.69 9.21 -5.87
N ALA A 21 1.73 9.70 -5.08
CA ALA A 21 2.01 10.44 -3.84
C ALA A 21 2.64 9.55 -2.76
N VAL A 22 2.17 8.29 -2.60
CA VAL A 22 2.82 7.31 -1.72
C VAL A 22 4.28 7.09 -2.13
N ALA A 23 4.53 6.87 -3.42
CA ALA A 23 5.88 6.67 -3.93
C ALA A 23 6.77 7.91 -3.74
N GLU A 24 6.22 9.12 -3.93
CA GLU A 24 6.92 10.38 -3.65
C GLU A 24 7.31 10.47 -2.17
N GLY A 25 6.39 10.18 -1.25
CA GLY A 25 6.66 10.18 0.18
C GLY A 25 7.76 9.20 0.60
N ALA A 26 7.71 7.97 0.09
CA ALA A 26 8.74 6.97 0.36
C ALA A 26 10.14 7.42 -0.14
N ARG A 27 10.22 8.08 -1.30
CA ARG A 27 11.48 8.61 -1.85
C ARG A 27 12.12 9.72 -1.00
N LYS A 28 11.37 10.39 -0.13
CA LYS A 28 11.92 11.40 0.80
C LYS A 28 12.87 10.79 1.84
N VAL A 29 12.74 9.49 2.11
CA VAL A 29 13.57 8.80 3.12
C VAL A 29 14.93 8.46 2.51
N LYS A 30 16.00 9.04 3.07
CA LYS A 30 17.38 8.84 2.59
C LYS A 30 17.74 7.35 2.50
N GLY A 31 18.33 6.96 1.36
CA GLY A 31 18.76 5.59 1.13
C GLY A 31 17.62 4.64 0.78
N THR A 32 16.47 5.16 0.33
CA THR A 32 15.31 4.38 -0.13
C THR A 32 15.23 4.38 -1.65
N GLU A 33 15.06 3.19 -2.24
CA GLU A 33 14.70 3.01 -3.64
C GLU A 33 13.23 2.59 -3.72
N VAL A 34 12.49 3.20 -4.65
CA VAL A 34 11.04 2.98 -4.76
C VAL A 34 10.66 2.52 -6.15
N VAL A 35 10.04 1.34 -6.20
CA VAL A 35 9.43 0.75 -7.40
C VAL A 35 7.92 0.97 -7.32
N LEU A 36 7.34 1.55 -8.38
CA LEU A 36 5.90 1.79 -8.49
C LEU A 36 5.33 0.99 -9.65
N LEU A 37 4.37 0.10 -9.38
CA LEU A 37 3.83 -0.84 -10.35
C LEU A 37 2.31 -0.84 -10.30
N GLN A 38 1.68 -0.80 -11.47
CA GLN A 38 0.30 -1.24 -11.58
C GLN A 38 0.25 -2.76 -11.38
N VAL A 39 -0.80 -3.27 -10.74
CA VAL A 39 -0.88 -4.67 -10.29
C VAL A 39 -0.65 -5.69 -11.42
N ASP A 40 -1.11 -5.40 -12.64
CA ASP A 40 -0.95 -6.26 -13.81
C ASP A 40 0.52 -6.41 -14.26
N LYS A 41 1.41 -5.52 -13.79
CA LYS A 41 2.85 -5.54 -14.07
C LYS A 41 3.68 -6.08 -12.90
N ALA A 42 3.07 -6.26 -11.73
CA ALA A 42 3.76 -6.70 -10.53
C ALA A 42 4.06 -8.21 -10.59
N LYS A 43 5.22 -8.59 -10.07
CA LYS A 43 5.71 -9.97 -10.01
C LYS A 43 6.01 -10.35 -8.57
N MET A 44 6.03 -11.66 -8.32
CA MET A 44 6.37 -12.20 -6.99
C MET A 44 7.79 -11.81 -6.56
N SER A 45 8.72 -11.66 -7.52
CA SER A 45 10.08 -11.18 -7.28
C SER A 45 10.09 -9.81 -6.61
N ASP A 46 9.21 -8.90 -7.07
CA ASP A 46 9.11 -7.53 -6.56
C ASP A 46 8.72 -7.51 -5.07
N LEU A 47 7.91 -8.48 -4.63
CA LEU A 47 7.56 -8.64 -3.22
C LEU A 47 8.75 -9.19 -2.41
N THR A 48 9.40 -10.24 -2.92
CA THR A 48 10.48 -10.91 -2.18
C THR A 48 11.74 -10.08 -2.05
N SER A 49 12.06 -9.24 -3.04
CA SER A 49 13.23 -8.37 -3.04
C SER A 49 13.03 -7.05 -2.28
N SER A 50 11.81 -6.74 -1.86
CA SER A 50 11.51 -5.48 -1.15
C SER A 50 11.66 -5.62 0.35
N ASP A 51 12.01 -4.54 1.03
CA ASP A 51 11.96 -4.43 2.49
C ASP A 51 10.58 -3.98 2.96
N ALA A 52 9.85 -3.23 2.11
CA ALA A 52 8.48 -2.81 2.36
C ALA A 52 7.58 -2.95 1.12
N ILE A 53 6.30 -3.24 1.35
CA ILE A 53 5.29 -3.39 0.32
C ILE A 53 4.08 -2.53 0.70
N ILE A 54 3.66 -1.64 -0.19
CA ILE A 54 2.46 -0.82 -0.02
C ILE A 54 1.49 -1.15 -1.15
N ILE A 55 0.25 -1.51 -0.82
CA ILE A 55 -0.76 -1.91 -1.81
C ILE A 55 -1.93 -0.91 -1.82
N GLY A 56 -2.29 -0.44 -3.01
CA GLY A 56 -3.43 0.42 -3.25
C GLY A 56 -4.51 -0.24 -4.10
N SER A 57 -5.76 0.05 -3.81
CA SER A 57 -6.90 -0.44 -4.61
C SER A 57 -7.99 0.63 -4.72
N PRO A 58 -8.82 0.66 -5.77
CA PRO A 58 -10.16 1.22 -5.64
C PRO A 58 -10.99 0.34 -4.68
N THR A 59 -11.94 0.95 -3.99
CA THR A 59 -12.93 0.26 -3.16
C THR A 59 -14.04 -0.32 -4.03
N TYR A 60 -14.21 -1.64 -4.03
CA TYR A 60 -15.34 -2.32 -4.65
C TYR A 60 -16.07 -3.20 -3.64
N TYR A 61 -17.34 -2.86 -3.37
CA TYR A 61 -18.17 -3.54 -2.36
C TYR A 61 -17.47 -3.68 -1.00
N GLY A 62 -16.74 -2.64 -0.58
CA GLY A 62 -16.01 -2.63 0.69
C GLY A 62 -14.76 -3.51 0.71
N ASN A 63 -14.27 -3.96 -0.43
CA ASN A 63 -13.08 -4.79 -0.57
C ASN A 63 -12.12 -4.22 -1.63
N MET A 64 -10.91 -4.77 -1.68
CA MET A 64 -9.97 -4.53 -2.76
C MET A 64 -10.54 -5.00 -4.12
N SER A 65 -9.95 -4.54 -5.22
CA SER A 65 -10.36 -4.95 -6.55
C SER A 65 -10.06 -6.42 -6.80
N GLY A 66 -10.82 -7.03 -7.71
CA GLY A 66 -10.57 -8.42 -8.12
C GLY A 66 -9.15 -8.65 -8.65
N LYS A 67 -8.52 -7.63 -9.26
CA LYS A 67 -7.12 -7.70 -9.73
C LYS A 67 -6.14 -7.75 -8.56
N VAL A 68 -6.30 -6.87 -7.58
CA VAL A 68 -5.46 -6.87 -6.36
C VAL A 68 -5.65 -8.19 -5.61
N LYS A 69 -6.88 -8.66 -5.45
CA LYS A 69 -7.17 -9.94 -4.80
C LYS A 69 -6.54 -11.12 -5.54
N SER A 70 -6.66 -11.17 -6.87
CA SER A 70 -6.03 -12.21 -7.69
C SER A 70 -4.51 -12.20 -7.59
N PHE A 71 -3.88 -11.02 -7.55
CA PHE A 71 -2.44 -10.90 -7.31
C PHE A 71 -2.04 -11.40 -5.93
N ILE A 72 -2.78 -11.02 -4.88
CA ILE A 72 -2.58 -11.51 -3.51
C ILE A 72 -2.75 -13.04 -3.45
N ASP A 73 -3.75 -13.63 -4.11
CA ASP A 73 -3.93 -15.08 -4.10
C ASP A 73 -2.73 -15.83 -4.71
N GLN A 74 -2.07 -15.25 -5.70
CA GLN A 74 -0.85 -15.80 -6.29
C GLN A 74 0.38 -15.70 -5.38
N THR A 75 0.33 -14.89 -4.32
CA THR A 75 1.42 -14.78 -3.35
C THR A 75 1.58 -16.03 -2.48
N ASN A 76 0.69 -17.02 -2.59
CA ASN A 76 0.91 -18.34 -2.02
C ASN A 76 2.26 -18.95 -2.46
N LYS A 77 2.76 -18.61 -3.65
CA LYS A 77 4.09 -19.00 -4.19
C LYS A 77 5.27 -18.47 -3.37
N VAL A 78 5.05 -17.42 -2.58
CA VAL A 78 6.06 -16.78 -1.73
C VAL A 78 5.63 -16.72 -0.27
N HIS A 79 4.66 -17.55 0.12
CA HIS A 79 4.19 -17.62 1.50
C HIS A 79 5.35 -17.89 2.48
N GLY A 80 5.34 -17.20 3.62
CA GLY A 80 6.43 -17.23 4.60
C GLY A 80 7.70 -16.46 4.21
N LYS A 81 7.84 -16.01 2.95
CA LYS A 81 9.00 -15.20 2.50
C LYS A 81 8.81 -13.69 2.74
N LEU A 82 7.58 -13.26 3.05
CA LEU A 82 7.27 -11.85 3.32
C LEU A 82 7.27 -11.50 4.82
N LYS A 83 7.54 -12.48 5.69
CA LYS A 83 7.58 -12.28 7.14
C LYS A 83 8.57 -11.17 7.53
N GLY A 84 8.15 -10.31 8.46
CA GLY A 84 8.97 -9.19 8.95
C GLY A 84 9.10 -7.99 8.00
N LYS A 85 8.68 -8.10 6.73
CA LYS A 85 8.62 -6.94 5.82
C LYS A 85 7.55 -5.96 6.27
N VAL A 86 7.73 -4.68 5.96
CA VAL A 86 6.76 -3.64 6.36
C VAL A 86 5.62 -3.53 5.35
N GLY A 87 4.38 -3.48 5.84
CA GLY A 87 3.17 -3.38 5.04
C GLY A 87 2.44 -2.04 5.19
N GLY A 88 1.72 -1.63 4.15
CA GLY A 88 0.80 -0.49 4.20
C GLY A 88 -0.29 -0.54 3.12
N ALA A 89 -1.42 0.12 3.35
CA ALA A 89 -2.54 0.13 2.41
C ALA A 89 -3.09 1.55 2.17
N PHE A 90 -3.67 1.79 1.00
CA PHE A 90 -4.42 3.01 0.68
C PHE A 90 -5.59 2.70 -0.28
N THR A 91 -6.61 3.54 -0.30
CA THR A 91 -7.78 3.32 -1.17
C THR A 91 -8.49 4.59 -1.63
N SER A 92 -9.18 4.52 -2.76
CA SER A 92 -10.18 5.52 -3.20
C SER A 92 -11.56 4.85 -3.28
N SER A 93 -12.56 5.47 -2.65
CA SER A 93 -13.96 5.02 -2.62
C SER A 93 -14.90 6.00 -3.32
N GLY A 94 -16.10 5.53 -3.69
CA GLY A 94 -17.09 6.38 -4.37
C GLY A 94 -17.73 7.46 -3.48
N ASP A 95 -17.78 7.23 -2.17
CA ASP A 95 -18.28 8.23 -1.20
C ASP A 95 -17.76 7.93 0.22
N THR A 96 -18.03 8.84 1.14
CA THR A 96 -17.77 8.72 2.57
C THR A 96 -18.58 7.57 3.17
N ALA A 97 -17.98 6.81 4.07
CA ALA A 97 -18.60 5.63 4.70
C ALA A 97 -19.06 4.52 3.73
N CYS A 98 -18.57 4.52 2.47
CA CYS A 98 -18.88 3.48 1.48
C CYS A 98 -17.79 2.40 1.36
N GLY A 99 -17.22 1.97 2.49
CA GLY A 99 -16.33 0.79 2.55
C GLY A 99 -14.83 1.06 2.34
N ALA A 100 -14.37 2.31 2.48
CA ALA A 100 -12.94 2.62 2.43
C ALA A 100 -12.14 1.89 3.52
N GLU A 101 -12.59 1.93 4.77
CA GLU A 101 -11.89 1.29 5.88
C GLU A 101 -11.87 -0.23 5.77
N THR A 102 -13.00 -0.85 5.38
CA THR A 102 -13.05 -2.30 5.15
C THR A 102 -12.15 -2.72 3.99
N THR A 103 -12.01 -1.89 2.97
CA THR A 103 -11.06 -2.13 1.87
C THR A 103 -9.62 -2.12 2.36
N LEU A 104 -9.23 -1.14 3.18
CA LEU A 104 -7.91 -1.12 3.80
C LEU A 104 -7.69 -2.37 4.65
N LEU A 105 -8.64 -2.71 5.52
CA LEU A 105 -8.57 -3.89 6.37
C LEU A 105 -8.42 -5.18 5.57
N SER A 106 -9.09 -5.33 4.42
CA SER A 106 -8.95 -6.52 3.56
C SER A 106 -7.52 -6.69 3.02
N ILE A 107 -6.83 -5.59 2.70
CA ILE A 107 -5.44 -5.62 2.25
C ILE A 107 -4.51 -5.93 3.44
N LEU A 108 -4.75 -5.27 4.58
CA LEU A 108 -3.94 -5.44 5.78
C LEU A 108 -4.06 -6.85 6.36
N GLU A 109 -5.24 -7.47 6.31
CA GLU A 109 -5.47 -8.86 6.70
C GLU A 109 -4.54 -9.80 5.92
N ALA A 110 -4.46 -9.66 4.60
CA ALA A 110 -3.54 -10.44 3.79
C ALA A 110 -2.06 -10.22 4.16
N MET A 111 -1.68 -8.98 4.53
CA MET A 111 -0.33 -8.67 5.00
C MET A 111 -0.03 -9.35 6.34
N LEU A 112 -0.99 -9.35 7.27
CA LEU A 112 -0.86 -10.03 8.56
C LEU A 112 -0.73 -11.55 8.40
N ILE A 113 -1.49 -12.17 7.49
CA ILE A 113 -1.36 -13.60 7.16
C ILE A 113 0.05 -13.94 6.64
N HIS A 114 0.69 -13.03 5.92
CA HIS A 114 2.08 -13.17 5.47
C HIS A 114 3.13 -12.93 6.56
N GLY A 115 2.71 -12.57 7.78
CA GLY A 115 3.60 -12.25 8.90
C GLY A 115 4.32 -10.91 8.75
N MET A 116 3.74 -9.96 8.01
CA MET A 116 4.28 -8.62 7.83
C MET A 116 4.06 -7.73 9.06
N VAL A 117 4.86 -6.67 9.18
CA VAL A 117 4.70 -5.63 10.21
C VAL A 117 3.88 -4.47 9.61
N VAL A 118 2.72 -4.19 10.19
CA VAL A 118 1.84 -3.10 9.74
C VAL A 118 1.82 -1.99 10.78
N GLN A 119 2.18 -0.77 10.38
CA GLN A 119 2.13 0.42 11.24
C GLN A 119 1.00 1.36 10.83
N GLY A 120 0.00 1.49 11.70
CA GLY A 120 -1.04 2.51 11.58
C GLY A 120 -0.55 3.92 11.97
N ARG A 121 -1.48 4.82 12.25
CA ARG A 121 -1.20 6.16 12.80
C ARG A 121 -2.29 6.53 13.81
N TYR A 122 -1.95 7.28 14.85
CA TYR A 122 -2.85 7.52 15.99
C TYR A 122 -3.73 8.78 15.82
N ASP A 123 -3.36 9.67 14.90
CA ASP A 123 -3.87 11.04 14.79
C ASP A 123 -5.02 11.20 13.79
N ASN A 124 -5.03 10.45 12.68
CA ASN A 124 -6.10 10.45 11.68
C ASN A 124 -5.92 9.27 10.71
N LYS A 125 -6.94 8.83 9.96
CA LYS A 125 -6.81 7.82 8.88
C LYS A 125 -5.99 6.59 9.31
N HIS A 126 -6.39 6.00 10.43
CA HIS A 126 -5.58 5.07 11.23
C HIS A 126 -5.06 3.85 10.46
N TYR A 127 -5.88 3.30 9.57
CA TYR A 127 -5.57 2.09 8.78
C TYR A 127 -4.83 2.40 7.48
N GLY A 128 -4.79 3.66 7.05
CA GLY A 128 -4.23 4.07 5.77
C GLY A 128 -4.99 5.25 5.16
N PRO A 129 -4.39 5.97 4.19
CA PRO A 129 -5.03 7.06 3.46
C PRO A 129 -6.25 6.56 2.67
N THR A 130 -7.32 7.34 2.72
CA THR A 130 -8.56 7.14 1.96
C THR A 130 -8.86 8.41 1.17
N ALA A 131 -9.32 8.28 -0.07
CA ALA A 131 -9.90 9.39 -0.82
C ALA A 131 -11.36 9.09 -1.22
N VAL A 132 -12.18 10.13 -1.34
CA VAL A 132 -13.47 10.04 -2.03
C VAL A 132 -13.26 10.49 -3.47
N GLU A 133 -13.50 9.59 -4.42
CA GLU A 133 -13.17 9.81 -5.82
C GLU A 133 -11.72 10.26 -5.99
N ALA A 134 -11.48 11.41 -6.63
CA ALA A 134 -10.14 11.94 -6.87
C ALA A 134 -9.56 12.57 -5.59
N PRO A 135 -8.30 12.24 -5.23
CA PRO A 135 -7.71 12.76 -3.99
C PRO A 135 -7.50 14.27 -4.04
N ASP A 136 -7.86 14.95 -2.96
CA ASP A 136 -7.56 16.37 -2.75
C ASP A 136 -6.13 16.59 -2.21
N LYS A 137 -5.76 17.85 -1.93
CA LYS A 137 -4.41 18.17 -1.41
C LYS A 137 -4.09 17.51 -0.08
N LYS A 138 -5.07 17.38 0.83
CA LYS A 138 -4.87 16.77 2.15
C LYS A 138 -4.71 15.26 2.02
N GLU A 139 -5.49 14.63 1.15
CA GLU A 139 -5.43 13.19 0.88
C GLU A 139 -4.12 12.82 0.17
N ILE A 140 -3.64 13.68 -0.74
CA ILE A 140 -2.30 13.55 -1.34
C ILE A 140 -1.20 13.63 -0.28
N GLU A 141 -1.28 14.58 0.66
CA GLU A 141 -0.27 14.66 1.73
C GLU A 141 -0.34 13.43 2.64
N SER A 142 -1.54 12.96 3.00
CA SER A 142 -1.69 11.72 3.77
C SER A 142 -1.08 10.51 3.05
N CYS A 143 -1.14 10.45 1.72
CA CYS A 143 -0.46 9.43 0.92
C CYS A 143 1.06 9.53 1.03
N LYS A 144 1.62 10.74 0.95
CA LYS A 144 3.07 10.96 1.14
C LYS A 144 3.51 10.54 2.55
N GLU A 145 2.75 10.90 3.57
CA GLU A 145 3.02 10.51 4.96
C GLU A 145 2.98 8.99 5.16
N LEU A 146 2.09 8.26 4.47
CA LEU A 146 2.11 6.79 4.46
C LEU A 146 3.43 6.26 3.89
N GLY A 147 3.80 6.73 2.69
CA GLY A 147 5.03 6.29 2.02
C GLY A 147 6.27 6.54 2.86
N GLU A 148 6.38 7.74 3.43
CA GLU A 148 7.48 8.12 4.30
C GLU A 148 7.53 7.26 5.58
N ARG A 149 6.39 7.06 6.26
CA ARG A 149 6.31 6.25 7.48
C ARG A 149 6.75 4.81 7.23
N VAL A 150 6.22 4.18 6.18
CA VAL A 150 6.57 2.80 5.81
C VAL A 150 8.05 2.66 5.47
N ALA A 151 8.61 3.59 4.69
CA ALA A 151 10.02 3.59 4.32
C ALA A 151 10.95 3.80 5.54
N ARG A 152 10.59 4.71 6.47
CA ARG A 152 11.33 4.92 7.72
C ARG A 152 11.33 3.66 8.59
N LEU A 153 10.17 3.03 8.78
CA LEU A 153 10.07 1.80 9.57
C LEU A 153 10.88 0.67 8.94
N ALA A 154 10.79 0.48 7.63
CA ALA A 154 11.55 -0.56 6.94
C ALA A 154 13.06 -0.33 7.03
N THR A 155 13.50 0.93 6.95
CA THR A 155 14.90 1.30 7.15
C THR A 155 15.37 1.00 8.57
N ALA A 156 14.52 1.27 9.57
CA ALA A 156 14.83 1.01 10.98
C ALA A 156 14.90 -0.49 11.31
N LEU A 157 14.08 -1.34 10.68
CA LEU A 157 14.07 -2.79 10.90
C LEU A 157 15.16 -3.54 10.12
N LYS A 158 15.81 -2.88 9.15
CA LYS A 158 16.89 -3.46 8.34
C LYS A 158 18.26 -3.35 9.01
N GLY A 159 18.43 -2.37 9.91
CA GLY A 159 19.61 -2.18 10.75
C GLY A 159 19.56 -3.06 11.98
#